data_AF-A0A814IG36-F1
#
_entry.id   AF-A0A814IG36-F1
#
_cell.length_a   1.000
_cell.length_b   1.000
_cell.length_c   1.000
_cell.angle_alpha   90.00
_cell.angle_beta   90.00
_cell.angle_gamma   90.00
#
_symmetry.space_group_name_H-M   'P 1'
#
loop_
_entity.id
_entity.type
_entity.pdbx_description
1 polymer ?
#
loop_
_entity_poly.entity_id
_entity_poly.type
_entity_poly.pdbx_seq_one_letter_code
_entity_poly.pdbx_strand_id
1 'polypeptide(L)'
;MSLTYTKDSTNVDIVMDNIRHTQDPRRTKNENHCVLLTTGSLNPVHKSHVLSLIQAKQYLEQQYHFRVLAGYLSPTQDSYVKEKLRSNHIPSEHRIRMCEEAIKEANVQDWICVDKAECKATGFVDFPGVCIQLRRYINDIVVYSQGLVTRPIRLIYVCGLDHFNKCSDVLLLARNEYGVAVIYRPGYEENKIQTVVNPNIFYVPINDENKKSLTDVSSSLIRQKLQNGESCDSLTYKSVLEYLKLLKN
;
A
#
# COMPACT_ATOMS: atom_id res chain seq x y z
N MET A 1 20.82 -1.03 1.16
CA MET A 1 20.77 -1.23 -0.31
C MET A 1 19.89 -0.17 -0.92
N SER A 2 20.18 0.29 -2.14
CA SER A 2 19.37 1.31 -2.83
C SER A 2 18.42 0.66 -3.84
N LEU A 3 17.18 1.14 -3.89
CA LEU A 3 16.21 0.83 -4.92
C LEU A 3 16.51 1.66 -6.16
N THR A 4 16.32 1.06 -7.33
CA THR A 4 16.38 1.79 -8.60
C THR A 4 14.96 2.09 -9.04
N TYR A 5 14.59 3.38 -8.97
CA TYR A 5 13.31 3.86 -9.42
C TYR A 5 13.39 4.33 -10.88
N THR A 6 12.48 3.84 -11.71
CA THR A 6 12.28 4.25 -13.09
C THR A 6 10.78 4.31 -13.39
N LYS A 7 10.40 4.85 -14.57
CA LYS A 7 9.00 4.83 -15.01
C LYS A 7 8.43 3.41 -15.11
N ASP A 8 9.29 2.42 -15.38
CA ASP A 8 8.88 1.00 -15.47
C ASP A 8 8.82 0.31 -14.12
N SER A 9 9.48 0.84 -13.08
CA SER A 9 9.33 0.32 -11.72
C SER A 9 8.07 0.87 -11.07
N THR A 10 7.79 2.16 -11.30
CA THR A 10 6.80 2.90 -10.51
C THR A 10 6.20 4.02 -11.36
N ASN A 11 4.87 3.96 -11.54
CA ASN A 11 4.16 4.95 -12.33
C ASN A 11 3.99 6.25 -11.54
N VAL A 12 4.77 7.28 -11.88
CA VAL A 12 4.65 8.64 -11.29
C VAL A 12 3.67 9.50 -12.09
N ASP A 13 3.32 9.12 -13.32
CA ASP A 13 2.38 9.88 -14.14
C ASP A 13 1.00 9.96 -13.44
N ILE A 14 0.61 8.92 -12.69
CA ILE A 14 -0.59 8.93 -11.85
C ILE A 14 -0.62 10.06 -10.81
N VAL A 15 0.53 10.42 -10.23
CA VAL A 15 0.66 11.53 -9.27
C VAL A 15 0.50 12.85 -10.01
N MET A 16 1.18 12.99 -11.15
CA MET A 16 1.14 14.21 -11.96
C MET A 16 -0.25 14.47 -12.52
N ASP A 17 -0.93 13.44 -12.99
CA ASP A 17 -2.29 13.54 -13.49
C ASP A 17 -3.24 13.95 -12.36
N ASN A 18 -3.14 13.33 -11.19
CA ASN A 18 -3.96 13.72 -10.04
C ASN A 18 -3.67 15.13 -9.52
N ILE A 19 -2.47 15.69 -9.75
CA ILE A 19 -2.17 17.11 -9.50
C ILE A 19 -2.84 17.99 -10.58
N ARG A 20 -2.73 17.62 -11.86
CA ARG A 20 -3.24 18.42 -12.98
C ARG A 20 -4.77 18.48 -13.02
N HIS A 21 -5.46 17.44 -12.59
CA HIS A 21 -6.93 17.42 -12.50
C HIS A 21 -7.50 18.33 -11.39
N THR A 22 -6.67 19.15 -10.73
CA THR A 22 -7.15 20.17 -9.80
C THR A 22 -7.80 21.34 -10.53
N GLN A 23 -9.07 21.62 -10.23
CA GLN A 23 -9.79 22.74 -10.84
C GLN A 23 -9.36 24.13 -10.32
N ASP A 24 -8.63 24.22 -9.19
CA ASP A 24 -8.12 25.50 -8.65
C ASP A 24 -6.59 25.48 -8.48
N PRO A 25 -5.83 26.18 -9.35
CA PRO A 25 -4.37 26.32 -9.27
C PRO A 25 -3.86 27.02 -7.99
N ARG A 26 -4.74 27.71 -7.24
CA ARG A 26 -4.38 28.31 -5.94
C ARG A 26 -4.48 27.30 -4.81
N ARG A 27 -5.33 26.27 -4.94
CA ARG A 27 -5.40 25.15 -4.00
C ARG A 27 -4.19 24.22 -4.11
N THR A 28 -3.70 23.97 -5.32
CA THR A 28 -2.52 23.11 -5.53
C THR A 28 -1.24 23.59 -4.84
N LYS A 29 -1.08 24.90 -4.58
CA LYS A 29 0.12 25.42 -3.91
C LYS A 29 0.12 25.28 -2.37
N ASN A 30 -1.05 25.13 -1.75
CA ASN A 30 -1.21 25.15 -0.29
C ASN A 30 -1.87 23.87 0.28
N GLU A 31 -2.25 22.91 -0.56
CA GLU A 31 -2.78 21.62 -0.12
C GLU A 31 -1.71 20.72 0.50
N ASN A 32 -2.10 19.95 1.52
CA ASN A 32 -1.26 18.92 2.10
C ASN A 32 -1.29 17.68 1.20
N HIS A 33 -0.42 17.64 0.19
CA HIS A 33 -0.31 16.50 -0.71
C HIS A 33 0.40 15.32 -0.07
N CYS A 34 -0.16 14.12 -0.27
CA CYS A 34 0.51 12.89 0.09
C CYS A 34 0.27 11.77 -0.92
N VAL A 35 1.12 10.76 -0.84
CA VAL A 35 0.92 9.44 -1.45
C VAL A 35 0.87 8.38 -0.35
N LEU A 36 0.17 7.29 -0.63
CA LEU A 36 0.03 6.16 0.27
C LEU A 36 0.91 5.01 -0.21
N LEU A 37 1.52 4.29 0.72
CA LEU A 37 2.30 3.09 0.42
C LEU A 37 1.92 1.97 1.38
N THR A 38 1.70 0.77 0.86
CA THR A 38 1.69 -0.45 1.68
C THR A 38 2.65 -1.47 1.09
N THR A 39 3.46 -2.08 1.95
CA THR A 39 4.47 -3.09 1.56
C THR A 39 4.07 -4.44 2.10
N GLY A 40 4.50 -5.52 1.44
CA GLY A 40 4.38 -6.85 2.04
C GLY A 40 4.74 -7.97 1.09
N SER A 41 4.61 -9.21 1.58
CA SER A 41 4.80 -10.38 0.72
C SER A 41 3.81 -10.40 -0.43
N LEU A 42 2.54 -9.98 -0.22
CA LEU A 42 1.47 -9.99 -1.23
C LEU A 42 1.38 -11.34 -1.97
N ASN A 43 1.33 -12.43 -1.18
CA ASN A 43 1.55 -13.81 -1.63
C ASN A 43 0.34 -14.74 -1.33
N PRO A 44 -0.81 -14.56 -2.01
CA PRO A 44 -1.11 -13.55 -3.02
C PRO A 44 -1.66 -12.24 -2.41
N VAL A 45 -1.87 -11.22 -3.24
CA VAL A 45 -2.67 -10.04 -2.89
C VAL A 45 -4.12 -10.44 -2.58
N HIS A 46 -4.83 -9.62 -1.80
CA HIS A 46 -6.22 -9.86 -1.38
C HIS A 46 -6.93 -8.54 -1.11
N LYS A 47 -8.26 -8.58 -0.95
CA LYS A 47 -9.11 -7.38 -0.87
C LYS A 47 -8.66 -6.42 0.22
N SER A 48 -8.29 -6.92 1.40
CA SER A 48 -7.85 -6.06 2.52
C SER A 48 -6.62 -5.19 2.18
N HIS A 49 -5.70 -5.61 1.31
CA HIS A 49 -4.56 -4.76 0.90
C HIS A 49 -5.02 -3.51 0.13
N VAL A 50 -5.94 -3.68 -0.84
CA VAL A 50 -6.47 -2.58 -1.65
C VAL A 50 -7.42 -1.72 -0.81
N LEU A 51 -8.31 -2.35 -0.03
CA LEU A 51 -9.26 -1.66 0.84
C LEU A 51 -8.57 -0.82 1.91
N SER A 52 -7.42 -1.26 2.43
CA SER A 52 -6.64 -0.48 3.39
C SER A 52 -6.18 0.86 2.80
N LEU A 53 -5.73 0.87 1.54
CA LEU A 53 -5.39 2.12 0.84
C LEU A 53 -6.63 2.99 0.63
N ILE A 54 -7.74 2.41 0.16
CA ILE A 54 -9.00 3.15 -0.07
C ILE A 54 -9.50 3.81 1.22
N GLN A 55 -9.53 3.05 2.32
CA GLN A 55 -10.00 3.54 3.61
C GLN A 55 -9.09 4.62 4.18
N ALA A 56 -7.76 4.43 4.06
CA ALA A 56 -6.80 5.45 4.45
C ALA A 56 -6.99 6.74 3.64
N LYS A 57 -7.18 6.63 2.31
CA LYS A 57 -7.45 7.80 1.47
C LYS A 57 -8.68 8.56 1.92
N GLN A 58 -9.82 7.88 2.03
CA GLN A 58 -11.07 8.51 2.45
C GLN A 58 -10.94 9.21 3.81
N TYR A 59 -10.34 8.54 4.78
CA TYR A 59 -10.19 9.08 6.13
C TYR A 59 -9.24 10.28 6.19
N LEU A 60 -8.09 10.21 5.52
CA LEU A 60 -7.10 11.29 5.48
C LEU A 60 -7.64 12.54 4.77
N GLU A 61 -8.38 12.37 3.68
CA GLU A 61 -8.98 13.50 2.95
C GLU A 61 -10.12 14.15 3.75
N GLN A 62 -10.97 13.35 4.40
CA GLN A 62 -12.12 13.85 5.16
C GLN A 62 -11.73 14.49 6.50
N GLN A 63 -10.82 13.85 7.26
CA GLN A 63 -10.56 14.22 8.66
C GLN A 63 -9.30 15.07 8.83
N TYR A 64 -8.33 14.98 7.92
CA TYR A 64 -7.02 15.63 8.06
C TYR A 64 -6.70 16.60 6.91
N HIS A 65 -7.63 16.78 5.98
CA HIS A 65 -7.47 17.66 4.82
C HIS A 65 -6.20 17.38 4.01
N PHE A 66 -5.76 16.12 3.99
CA PHE A 66 -4.81 15.67 2.99
C PHE A 66 -5.47 15.65 1.63
N ARG A 67 -4.65 15.67 0.60
CA ARG A 67 -5.05 15.25 -0.73
C ARG A 67 -4.17 14.10 -1.17
N VAL A 68 -4.80 12.95 -1.38
CA VAL A 68 -4.09 11.72 -1.73
C VAL A 68 -3.98 11.62 -3.24
N LEU A 69 -2.76 11.81 -3.74
CA LEU A 69 -2.45 11.85 -5.17
C LEU A 69 -2.22 10.47 -5.77
N ALA A 70 -1.79 9.49 -4.96
CA ALA A 70 -1.61 8.11 -5.41
C ALA A 70 -1.54 7.14 -4.22
N GLY A 71 -1.81 5.87 -4.49
CA GLY A 71 -1.55 4.74 -3.61
C GLY A 71 -0.67 3.70 -4.31
N TYR A 72 0.26 3.10 -3.56
CA TYR A 72 1.18 2.10 -4.08
C TYR A 72 1.08 0.80 -3.30
N LEU A 73 0.81 -0.31 -4.02
CA LEU A 73 1.07 -1.66 -3.52
C LEU A 73 2.52 -2.01 -3.86
N SER A 74 3.36 -2.28 -2.86
CA SER A 74 4.76 -2.68 -3.05
C SER A 74 4.98 -4.12 -2.61
N PRO A 75 4.96 -5.10 -3.55
CA PRO A 75 5.39 -6.45 -3.24
C PRO A 75 6.88 -6.46 -2.90
N THR A 76 7.25 -7.15 -1.82
CA THR A 76 8.63 -7.25 -1.35
C THR A 76 9.50 -8.16 -2.22
N GLN A 77 10.82 -8.14 -2.02
CA GLN A 77 11.80 -8.88 -2.83
C GLN A 77 11.75 -10.41 -2.58
N ASP A 78 12.07 -11.21 -3.62
CA ASP A 78 11.88 -12.68 -3.61
C ASP A 78 12.73 -13.45 -2.60
N SER A 79 13.98 -13.09 -2.34
CA SER A 79 14.79 -13.78 -1.32
C SER A 79 14.17 -13.64 0.07
N TYR A 80 13.61 -12.47 0.40
CA TYR A 80 12.88 -12.29 1.66
C TYR A 80 11.61 -13.15 1.72
N VAL A 81 10.80 -13.17 0.65
CA VAL A 81 9.58 -14.00 0.61
C VAL A 81 9.92 -15.49 0.66
N LYS A 82 10.97 -15.92 -0.04
CA LYS A 82 11.42 -17.31 -0.08
C LYS A 82 11.92 -17.78 1.28
N GLU A 83 12.68 -16.96 2.00
CA GLU A 83 13.09 -17.26 3.37
C GLU A 83 11.88 -17.42 4.30
N LYS A 84 10.93 -16.48 4.21
CA LYS A 84 9.73 -16.45 5.05
C LYS A 84 8.73 -17.57 4.75
N LEU A 85 8.47 -17.87 3.48
CA LEU A 85 7.38 -18.76 3.04
C LEU A 85 7.84 -20.11 2.50
N ARG A 86 9.16 -20.30 2.30
CA ARG A 86 9.76 -21.54 1.78
C ARG A 86 9.10 -21.97 0.46
N SER A 87 8.59 -23.19 0.38
CA SER A 87 7.90 -23.73 -0.81
C SER A 87 6.59 -23.02 -1.14
N ASN A 88 6.02 -22.23 -0.23
CA ASN A 88 4.80 -21.46 -0.48
C ASN A 88 5.04 -20.07 -1.09
N HIS A 89 6.31 -19.71 -1.40
CA HIS A 89 6.60 -18.44 -2.05
C HIS A 89 6.11 -18.45 -3.51
N ILE A 90 5.57 -17.31 -3.93
CA ILE A 90 5.20 -17.00 -5.30
C ILE A 90 6.26 -15.99 -5.79
N PRO A 91 6.95 -16.26 -6.91
CA PRO A 91 7.89 -15.33 -7.52
C PRO A 91 7.33 -13.91 -7.71
N SER A 92 8.21 -12.91 -7.63
CA SER A 92 7.89 -11.49 -7.65
C SER A 92 7.12 -11.08 -8.89
N GLU A 93 7.49 -11.61 -10.06
CA GLU A 93 6.79 -11.36 -11.33
C GLU A 93 5.30 -11.71 -11.25
N HIS A 94 4.97 -12.84 -10.64
CA HIS A 94 3.60 -13.30 -10.47
C HIS A 94 2.87 -12.48 -9.41
N ARG A 95 3.54 -12.08 -8.33
CA ARG A 95 2.96 -11.22 -7.30
C ARG A 95 2.66 -9.83 -7.83
N ILE A 96 3.56 -9.25 -8.63
CA ILE A 96 3.34 -7.99 -9.35
C ILE A 96 2.11 -8.14 -10.24
N ARG A 97 2.05 -9.19 -11.07
CA ARG A 97 0.92 -9.39 -11.98
C ARG A 97 -0.41 -9.51 -11.25
N MET A 98 -0.45 -10.29 -10.17
CA MET A 98 -1.65 -10.41 -9.35
C MET A 98 -2.07 -9.08 -8.72
N CYS A 99 -1.11 -8.23 -8.30
CA CYS A 99 -1.43 -6.90 -7.80
C CYS A 99 -2.03 -5.99 -8.89
N GLU A 100 -1.48 -6.03 -10.11
CA GLU A 100 -2.02 -5.27 -11.25
C GLU A 100 -3.46 -5.69 -11.59
N GLU A 101 -3.72 -7.01 -11.65
CA GLU A 101 -5.07 -7.53 -11.90
C GLU A 101 -6.06 -7.18 -10.77
N ALA A 102 -5.62 -7.27 -9.51
CA ALA A 102 -6.43 -6.89 -8.35
C ALA A 102 -6.83 -5.41 -8.38
N ILE A 103 -5.89 -4.52 -8.72
CA ILE A 103 -6.15 -3.07 -8.86
C ILE A 103 -7.15 -2.82 -9.97
N LYS A 104 -7.00 -3.48 -11.12
CA LYS A 104 -7.89 -3.36 -12.27
C LYS A 104 -9.30 -3.89 -11.97
N GLU A 105 -9.42 -5.06 -11.36
CA GLU A 105 -10.72 -5.64 -10.98
C GLU A 105 -11.43 -4.80 -9.91
N ALA A 106 -10.67 -4.19 -8.99
CA ALA A 106 -11.20 -3.25 -8.01
C ALA A 106 -11.62 -1.89 -8.59
N ASN A 107 -11.27 -1.61 -9.85
CA ASN A 107 -11.53 -0.35 -10.55
C ASN A 107 -11.00 0.88 -9.80
N VAL A 108 -9.72 0.84 -9.41
CA VAL A 108 -9.01 1.90 -8.67
C VAL A 108 -7.67 2.29 -9.30
N GLN A 109 -7.45 1.90 -10.57
CA GLN A 109 -6.22 2.15 -11.33
C GLN A 109 -5.96 3.62 -11.67
N ASP A 110 -6.93 4.49 -11.45
CA ASP A 110 -6.83 5.94 -11.61
C ASP A 110 -5.98 6.61 -10.51
N TRP A 111 -5.82 5.95 -9.36
CA TRP A 111 -4.98 6.46 -8.28
C TRP A 111 -4.15 5.40 -7.55
N ILE A 112 -4.44 4.10 -7.68
CA ILE A 112 -3.60 3.02 -7.14
C ILE A 112 -2.81 2.35 -8.26
N CYS A 113 -1.51 2.13 -8.04
CA CYS A 113 -0.68 1.30 -8.92
C CYS A 113 0.30 0.42 -8.12
N VAL A 114 1.08 -0.41 -8.83
CA VAL A 114 2.10 -1.28 -8.21
C VAL A 114 3.44 -0.56 -8.20
N ASP A 115 4.10 -0.50 -7.04
CA ASP A 115 5.52 -0.18 -6.96
C ASP A 115 6.34 -1.47 -7.08
N LYS A 116 7.09 -1.60 -8.17
CA LYS A 116 7.88 -2.79 -8.51
C LYS A 116 9.35 -2.65 -8.09
N ALA A 117 9.76 -1.49 -7.58
CA ALA A 117 11.17 -1.18 -7.35
C ALA A 117 11.83 -2.16 -6.38
N GLU A 118 11.14 -2.52 -5.30
CA GLU A 118 11.63 -3.48 -4.30
C GLU A 118 11.85 -4.88 -4.89
N CYS A 119 10.91 -5.37 -5.69
CA CYS A 119 11.04 -6.65 -6.39
C CYS A 119 12.23 -6.71 -7.36
N LYS A 120 12.60 -5.56 -7.95
CA LYS A 120 13.72 -5.45 -8.91
C LYS A 120 15.07 -5.22 -8.22
N ALA A 121 15.10 -5.08 -6.89
CA ALA A 121 16.32 -4.83 -6.14
C ALA A 121 17.19 -6.09 -6.00
N THR A 122 18.51 -5.90 -5.91
CA THR A 122 19.48 -7.00 -5.73
C THR A 122 19.44 -7.62 -4.32
N GLY A 123 18.67 -7.04 -3.40
CA GLY A 123 18.43 -7.60 -2.08
C GLY A 123 17.34 -6.85 -1.33
N PHE A 124 17.05 -7.33 -0.13
CA PHE A 124 15.95 -6.81 0.69
C PHE A 124 16.20 -5.36 1.12
N VAL A 125 15.15 -4.55 1.03
CA VAL A 125 15.08 -3.20 1.57
C VAL A 125 13.88 -3.16 2.49
N ASP A 126 14.08 -2.71 3.72
CA ASP A 126 12.99 -2.59 4.69
C ASP A 126 11.97 -1.53 4.29
N PHE A 127 10.76 -1.60 4.84
CA PHE A 127 9.70 -0.67 4.45
C PHE A 127 10.04 0.80 4.73
N PRO A 128 10.80 1.20 5.78
CA PRO A 128 11.25 2.59 5.91
C PRO A 128 12.17 3.00 4.77
N GLY A 129 13.08 2.13 4.33
CA GLY A 129 13.93 2.35 3.17
C GLY A 129 13.15 2.48 1.86
N VAL A 130 12.08 1.69 1.68
CA VAL A 130 11.16 1.84 0.54
C VAL A 130 10.44 3.19 0.60
N CYS A 131 9.90 3.57 1.77
CA CYS A 131 9.23 4.86 1.99
C CYS A 131 10.15 6.04 1.61
N ILE A 132 11.39 6.03 2.11
CA ILE A 132 12.35 7.12 1.87
C ILE A 132 12.66 7.24 0.38
N GLN A 133 12.92 6.11 -0.29
CA GLN A 133 13.37 6.13 -1.69
C GLN A 133 12.23 6.43 -2.66
N LEU A 134 11.03 5.87 -2.43
CA LEU A 134 9.84 6.21 -3.21
C LEU A 134 9.50 7.70 -3.10
N ARG A 135 9.51 8.25 -1.88
CA ARG A 135 9.22 9.67 -1.66
C ARG A 135 10.23 10.56 -2.38
N ARG A 136 11.53 10.22 -2.31
CA ARG A 136 12.58 10.95 -3.03
C ARG A 136 12.32 10.94 -4.53
N TYR A 137 12.12 9.77 -5.11
CA TYR A 137 11.85 9.61 -6.55
C TYR A 137 10.66 10.45 -7.03
N ILE A 138 9.54 10.42 -6.29
CA ILE A 138 8.36 11.22 -6.63
C ILE A 138 8.67 12.72 -6.56
N ASN A 139 9.34 13.19 -5.50
CA ASN A 139 9.62 14.62 -5.34
C ASN A 139 10.67 15.13 -6.34
N ASP A 140 11.67 14.32 -6.68
CA ASP A 140 12.66 14.61 -7.74
C ASP A 140 11.97 14.94 -9.06
N ILE A 141 10.91 14.22 -9.40
CA ILE A 141 10.13 14.47 -10.62
C ILE A 141 9.17 15.63 -10.44
N VAL A 142 8.27 15.54 -9.45
CA VAL A 142 7.08 16.39 -9.36
C VAL A 142 7.40 17.80 -8.86
N VAL A 143 8.34 17.91 -7.92
CA VAL A 143 8.74 19.20 -7.32
C VAL A 143 9.90 19.79 -8.09
N TYR A 144 11.00 19.05 -8.22
CA TYR A 144 12.26 19.62 -8.68
C TYR A 144 12.40 19.64 -10.21
N SER A 145 12.00 18.56 -10.89
CA SER A 145 12.11 18.50 -12.36
C SER A 145 10.97 19.22 -13.08
N GLN A 146 9.73 19.10 -12.58
CA GLN A 146 8.53 19.62 -13.25
C GLN A 146 7.93 20.86 -12.57
N GLY A 147 8.27 21.15 -11.30
CA GLY A 147 7.74 22.32 -10.59
C GLY A 147 6.22 22.33 -10.41
N LEU A 148 5.56 21.16 -10.41
CA LEU A 148 4.10 21.05 -10.39
C LEU A 148 3.50 21.46 -9.05
N VAL A 149 4.26 21.32 -7.97
CA VAL A 149 3.89 21.73 -6.61
C VAL A 149 5.07 22.41 -5.94
N THR A 150 4.80 23.31 -5.01
CA THR A 150 5.83 24.09 -4.28
C THR A 150 6.25 23.44 -2.96
N ARG A 151 5.44 22.52 -2.42
CA ARG A 151 5.72 21.79 -1.18
C ARG A 151 5.99 20.33 -1.49
N PRO A 152 7.02 19.72 -0.88
CA PRO A 152 7.27 18.30 -1.05
C PRO A 152 6.09 17.43 -0.66
N ILE A 153 5.76 16.45 -1.51
CA ILE A 153 4.73 15.45 -1.27
C ILE A 153 5.16 14.58 -0.08
N ARG A 154 4.26 14.40 0.90
CA ARG A 154 4.46 13.48 2.02
C ARG A 154 4.18 12.04 1.63
N LEU A 155 4.81 11.09 2.31
CA LEU A 155 4.48 9.67 2.15
C LEU A 155 3.86 9.14 3.44
N ILE A 156 2.67 8.56 3.33
CA ILE A 156 1.98 7.94 4.45
C ILE A 156 2.00 6.42 4.27
N TYR A 157 2.69 5.73 5.17
CA TYR A 157 2.74 4.28 5.19
C TYR A 157 1.44 3.71 5.77
N VAL A 158 0.81 2.77 5.08
CA VAL A 158 -0.47 2.18 5.49
C VAL A 158 -0.24 0.76 5.97
N CYS A 159 -0.57 0.51 7.23
CA CYS A 159 -0.43 -0.81 7.84
C CYS A 159 -1.59 -1.14 8.78
N GLY A 160 -1.78 -2.43 9.06
CA GLY A 160 -2.73 -2.88 10.09
C GLY A 160 -2.21 -2.66 11.51
N LEU A 161 -3.13 -2.64 12.48
CA LEU A 161 -2.83 -2.48 13.91
C LEU A 161 -1.82 -3.52 14.44
N ASP A 162 -1.87 -4.76 13.96
CA ASP A 162 -0.94 -5.81 14.36
C ASP A 162 0.53 -5.45 14.05
N HIS A 163 0.77 -4.95 12.84
CA HIS A 163 2.11 -4.54 12.40
C HIS A 163 2.57 -3.30 13.17
N PHE A 164 1.67 -2.33 13.39
CA PHE A 164 1.95 -1.15 14.20
C PHE A 164 2.37 -1.51 15.64
N ASN A 165 1.66 -2.43 16.29
CA ASN A 165 1.94 -2.83 17.66
C ASN A 165 3.23 -3.67 17.82
N LYS A 166 3.65 -4.40 16.77
CA LYS A 166 4.78 -5.33 16.81
C LYS A 166 6.09 -4.76 16.26
N CYS A 167 6.04 -3.71 15.44
CA CYS A 167 7.20 -3.19 14.74
C CYS A 167 7.49 -1.74 15.14
N SER A 168 8.55 -1.55 15.95
CA SER A 168 8.98 -0.22 16.41
C SER A 168 9.35 0.72 15.26
N ASP A 169 9.80 0.19 14.12
CA ASP A 169 10.17 0.99 12.96
C ASP A 169 8.99 1.76 12.38
N VAL A 170 7.77 1.26 12.57
CA VAL A 170 6.55 1.96 12.16
C VAL A 170 6.39 3.24 12.97
N LEU A 171 6.60 3.17 14.29
CA LEU A 171 6.59 4.35 15.15
C LEU A 171 7.75 5.31 14.82
N LEU A 172 8.94 4.77 14.53
CA LEU A 172 10.10 5.59 14.17
C LEU A 172 9.90 6.32 12.83
N LEU A 173 9.18 5.73 11.88
CA LEU A 173 8.87 6.34 10.58
C LEU A 173 7.91 7.54 10.71
N ALA A 174 7.01 7.57 11.70
CA ALA A 174 5.97 8.59 11.84
C ALA A 174 6.52 9.97 12.25
N ARG A 175 7.18 10.68 11.32
CA ARG A 175 7.86 11.97 11.54
C ARG A 175 7.75 12.89 10.32
N ASN A 176 7.52 14.18 10.54
CA ASN A 176 7.59 15.32 9.59
C ASN A 176 7.15 15.02 8.13
N GLU A 177 8.07 14.45 7.35
CA GLU A 177 7.91 14.17 5.91
C GLU A 177 7.10 12.89 5.63
N TYR A 178 6.97 12.05 6.65
CA TYR A 178 6.29 10.77 6.62
C TYR A 178 5.14 10.76 7.61
N GLY A 179 4.19 9.85 7.39
CA GLY A 179 3.14 9.55 8.35
C GLY A 179 2.81 8.06 8.31
N VAL A 180 1.98 7.62 9.24
CA VAL A 180 1.49 6.24 9.28
C VAL A 180 -0.03 6.26 9.42
N ALA A 181 -0.73 5.60 8.50
CA ALA A 181 -2.14 5.30 8.63
C ALA A 181 -2.31 3.88 9.19
N VAL A 182 -2.77 3.79 10.43
CA VAL A 182 -2.97 2.53 11.15
C VAL A 182 -4.41 2.10 10.99
N ILE A 183 -4.63 1.08 10.16
CA ILE A 183 -5.96 0.50 9.94
C ILE A 183 -6.32 -0.38 11.14
N TYR A 184 -7.46 -0.11 11.78
CA TYR A 184 -7.95 -0.88 12.91
C TYR A 184 -9.47 -1.10 12.87
N ARG A 185 -9.96 -2.04 13.67
CA ARG A 185 -11.39 -2.38 13.77
C ARG A 185 -11.96 -1.91 15.10
N PRO A 186 -12.94 -1.01 15.15
CA PRO A 186 -13.61 -0.67 16.41
C PRO A 186 -14.26 -1.91 17.06
N GLY A 187 -14.09 -2.10 18.37
CA GLY A 187 -14.79 -3.15 19.15
C GLY A 187 -14.19 -4.57 19.13
N TYR A 188 -13.06 -4.81 18.46
CA TYR A 188 -12.33 -6.09 18.54
C TYR A 188 -11.38 -6.13 19.75
N GLU A 189 -11.33 -7.22 20.52
CA GLU A 189 -10.59 -7.29 21.80
C GLU A 189 -9.06 -7.12 21.69
N GLU A 190 -8.49 -7.21 20.49
CA GLU A 190 -7.08 -6.89 20.21
C GLU A 190 -6.75 -5.39 20.25
N ASN A 191 -7.74 -4.51 20.47
CA ASN A 191 -7.56 -3.06 20.55
C ASN A 191 -6.96 -2.58 21.87
N LYS A 192 -5.86 -3.18 22.34
CA LYS A 192 -4.87 -2.36 23.05
C LYS A 192 -4.15 -1.52 21.99
N ILE A 193 -4.87 -0.56 21.41
CA ILE A 193 -4.21 0.50 20.66
C ILE A 193 -3.27 1.13 21.69
N GLN A 194 -1.97 0.90 21.54
CA GLN A 194 -1.00 1.77 22.18
C GLN A 194 -1.18 3.10 21.48
N THR A 195 -2.13 3.91 21.96
CA THR A 195 -2.47 5.18 21.34
C THR A 195 -1.33 6.12 21.65
N VAL A 196 -0.32 6.06 20.79
CA VAL A 196 0.82 6.96 20.85
C VAL A 196 0.33 8.29 20.31
N VAL A 197 0.39 9.32 21.16
CA VAL A 197 0.05 10.67 20.75
C VAL A 197 1.17 11.19 19.85
N ASN A 198 1.00 11.07 18.55
CA ASN A 198 1.91 11.58 17.53
C ASN A 198 1.09 12.16 16.36
N PRO A 199 1.29 13.42 15.96
CA PRO A 199 0.51 14.08 14.91
C PRO A 199 0.71 13.48 13.50
N ASN A 200 1.68 12.58 13.34
CA ASN A 200 1.96 11.87 12.09
C ASN A 200 1.42 10.43 12.10
N ILE A 201 0.69 10.03 13.14
CA ILE A 201 -0.01 8.74 13.21
C ILE A 201 -1.51 9.00 13.07
N PHE A 202 -2.12 8.37 12.09
CA PHE A 202 -3.53 8.47 11.76
C PHE A 202 -4.20 7.14 12.05
N TYR A 203 -5.01 7.06 13.09
CA TYR A 203 -5.76 5.85 13.41
C TYR A 203 -7.02 5.81 12.55
N VAL A 204 -7.07 4.88 11.60
CA VAL A 204 -8.11 4.77 10.59
C VAL A 204 -9.06 3.63 10.95
N PRO A 205 -10.28 3.91 11.44
CA PRO A 205 -11.25 2.88 11.72
C PRO A 205 -11.81 2.30 10.42
N ILE A 206 -11.95 0.98 10.36
CA ILE A 206 -12.81 0.33 9.37
C ILE A 206 -14.25 0.44 9.90
N ASN A 207 -15.03 1.35 9.31
CA ASN A 207 -16.46 1.50 9.62
C ASN A 207 -17.25 0.51 8.78
N ASP A 208 -17.67 -0.59 9.39
CA ASP A 208 -18.32 -1.68 8.69
C ASP A 208 -19.80 -1.81 9.10
N GLU A 209 -20.64 -0.86 8.66
CA GLU A 209 -22.10 -1.01 8.79
C GLU A 209 -22.66 -2.04 7.80
N ASN A 210 -21.88 -2.54 6.81
CA ASN A 210 -22.40 -3.40 5.75
C ASN A 210 -21.54 -4.60 5.29
N LYS A 211 -20.42 -4.98 5.93
CA LYS A 211 -19.64 -6.17 5.51
C LYS A 211 -18.87 -6.83 6.66
N LYS A 212 -19.56 -7.67 7.43
CA LYS A 212 -18.99 -8.71 8.33
C LYS A 212 -17.98 -9.70 7.66
N SER A 213 -17.58 -9.49 6.41
CA SER A 213 -16.97 -10.48 5.49
C SER A 213 -15.57 -10.12 4.96
N LEU A 214 -14.97 -8.97 5.31
CA LEU A 214 -13.79 -8.48 4.57
C LEU A 214 -12.46 -8.34 5.35
N THR A 215 -12.45 -8.55 6.67
CA THR A 215 -11.33 -8.07 7.50
C THR A 215 -10.49 -9.11 8.24
N ASP A 216 -10.88 -10.40 8.25
CA ASP A 216 -9.98 -11.51 8.68
C ASP A 216 -9.38 -12.24 7.47
N VAL A 217 -9.06 -11.48 6.43
CA VAL A 217 -8.40 -12.02 5.24
C VAL A 217 -6.90 -11.84 5.37
N SER A 218 -6.17 -12.95 5.32
CA SER A 218 -4.73 -12.95 5.18
C SER A 218 -4.31 -13.78 3.98
N SER A 219 -3.15 -13.47 3.38
CA SER A 219 -2.59 -14.32 2.33
C SER A 219 -2.35 -15.76 2.82
N SER A 220 -2.06 -15.95 4.11
CA SER A 220 -1.91 -17.29 4.70
C SER A 220 -3.21 -18.08 4.69
N LEU A 221 -4.34 -17.44 5.03
CA LEU A 221 -5.66 -18.06 4.94
C LEU A 221 -6.01 -18.46 3.51
N ILE A 222 -5.71 -17.60 2.53
CA ILE A 222 -5.94 -17.92 1.10
C ILE A 222 -5.12 -19.14 0.68
N ARG A 223 -3.82 -19.19 1.02
CA ARG A 223 -2.97 -20.33 0.69
C ARG A 223 -3.48 -21.63 1.33
N GLN A 224 -3.88 -21.58 2.60
CA GLN A 224 -4.45 -22.73 3.31
C GLN A 224 -5.72 -23.23 2.62
N LYS A 225 -6.68 -22.34 2.34
CA LYS A 225 -7.92 -22.70 1.65
C LYS A 225 -7.69 -23.26 0.26
N LEU A 226 -6.76 -22.69 -0.51
CA LEU A 226 -6.38 -23.21 -1.83
C LEU A 226 -5.70 -24.59 -1.76
N GLN A 227 -5.01 -24.93 -0.67
CA GLN A 227 -4.47 -26.27 -0.45
C GLN A 227 -5.57 -27.27 -0.11
N ASN A 228 -6.59 -26.84 0.64
CA ASN A 228 -7.73 -27.65 1.02
C ASN A 228 -8.82 -27.78 -0.06
N GLY A 229 -8.68 -27.09 -1.21
CA GLY A 229 -9.71 -27.04 -2.25
C GLY A 229 -10.94 -26.19 -1.89
N GLU A 230 -10.81 -25.30 -0.91
CA GLU A 230 -11.88 -24.40 -0.45
C GLU A 230 -11.98 -23.12 -1.29
N SER A 231 -13.18 -22.54 -1.39
CA SER A 231 -13.39 -21.26 -2.09
C SER A 231 -12.70 -20.08 -1.38
N CYS A 232 -12.14 -19.19 -2.19
CA CYS A 232 -11.46 -17.95 -1.79
C CYS A 232 -12.09 -16.70 -2.43
N ASP A 233 -13.27 -16.79 -3.06
CA ASP A 233 -13.90 -15.71 -3.85
C ASP A 233 -14.25 -14.48 -3.00
N SER A 234 -14.55 -14.70 -1.72
CA SER A 234 -14.77 -13.60 -0.76
C SER A 234 -13.47 -12.93 -0.32
N LEU A 235 -12.33 -13.62 -0.40
CA LEU A 235 -11.05 -13.20 0.19
C LEU A 235 -10.20 -12.37 -0.76
N THR A 236 -10.12 -12.78 -2.02
CA THR A 236 -9.34 -12.10 -3.06
C THR A 236 -10.18 -11.86 -4.30
N TYR A 237 -9.54 -11.41 -5.36
CA TYR A 237 -10.13 -11.06 -6.64
C TYR A 237 -10.23 -12.29 -7.54
N LYS A 238 -11.26 -12.33 -8.39
CA LYS A 238 -11.49 -13.47 -9.29
C LYS A 238 -10.30 -13.63 -10.26
N SER A 239 -9.81 -12.53 -10.81
CA SER A 239 -8.62 -12.46 -11.67
C SER A 239 -7.37 -13.02 -10.99
N VAL A 240 -7.19 -12.76 -9.69
CA VAL A 240 -6.08 -13.32 -8.91
C VAL A 240 -6.22 -14.84 -8.75
N LEU A 241 -7.43 -15.34 -8.48
CA LEU A 241 -7.69 -16.78 -8.37
C LEU A 241 -7.50 -17.50 -9.71
N GLU A 242 -7.94 -16.89 -10.81
CA GLU A 242 -7.73 -17.41 -12.16
C GLU A 242 -6.23 -17.48 -12.49
N TYR A 243 -5.48 -16.42 -12.18
CA TYR A 243 -4.02 -16.40 -12.39
C TYR A 243 -3.31 -17.49 -11.56
N LEU A 244 -3.68 -17.67 -10.29
CA LEU A 244 -3.11 -18.71 -9.42
C LEU A 244 -3.39 -20.12 -9.93
N LYS A 245 -4.52 -20.36 -10.60
CA LYS A 245 -4.82 -21.65 -11.23
C LYS A 245 -3.88 -21.92 -12.40
N LEU A 246 -3.53 -20.90 -13.18
CA LEU A 246 -2.59 -21.04 -14.30
C LEU A 246 -1.18 -21.42 -13.84
N LEU A 247 -0.74 -20.95 -12.67
CA LEU A 247 0.59 -21.28 -12.12
C LEU A 247 0.73 -22.73 -11.61
N LYS A 248 -0.39 -23.42 -11.41
CA LYS A 248 -0.40 -24.82 -10.94
C LYS A 248 -0.44 -25.84 -12.09
N ASN A 249 -0.69 -25.37 -13.31
CA ASN A 249 -0.72 -26.17 -14.54
C ASN A 249 0.62 -26.06 -15.28
#